data_AF-A0A936WB26-F1
#
_entry.id   AF-A0A936WB26-F1
#
_cell.length_a   1.000
_cell.length_b   1.000
_cell.length_c   1.000
_cell.angle_alpha   90.00
_cell.angle_beta   90.00
_cell.angle_gamma   90.00
#
_symmetry.space_group_name_H-M   'P 1'
#
loop_
_entity.id
_entity.type
_entity.pdbx_description
1 polymer ?
#
loop_
_entity_poly.entity_id
_entity_poly.type
_entity_poly.pdbx_seq_one_letter_code
_entity_poly.pdbx_strand_id
1 'polypeptide(L)'
;MVSTRFRTERNSLYLDAMGAYARRDYASAAEQLKIHVEQRRDDDAARLYLCCAYLSTGRPYDAELQLDFIEQADRPGFRDQVDWYNAMCLTCSGQYGRAVEQADKILAAKTHTYKVEAQRLKEALQAK
;
A
#
# COMPACT_ATOMS: atom_id res chain seq x y z
N MET A 1 -8.46 -9.35 7.48
CA MET A 1 -8.21 -9.79 8.87
C MET A 1 -7.76 -8.56 9.64
N VAL A 2 -8.65 -7.97 10.45
CA VAL A 2 -8.35 -6.74 11.20
C VAL A 2 -7.41 -7.11 12.35
N SER A 3 -6.34 -6.33 12.51
CA SER A 3 -5.26 -6.53 13.48
C SER A 3 -5.74 -6.87 14.90
N THR A 4 -5.28 -7.98 15.48
CA THR A 4 -5.57 -8.47 16.84
C THR A 4 -4.70 -7.80 17.93
N ARG A 5 -4.35 -6.52 17.76
CA ARG A 5 -3.53 -5.79 18.75
C ARG A 5 -4.42 -5.29 19.92
N PHE A 6 -4.03 -5.57 21.16
CA PHE A 6 -4.69 -5.02 22.35
C PHE A 6 -4.58 -3.48 22.36
N ARG A 7 -5.70 -2.79 22.68
CA ARG A 7 -5.76 -1.33 22.75
C ARG A 7 -4.92 -0.83 23.91
N THR A 8 -3.97 0.04 23.60
CA THR A 8 -3.17 0.82 24.54
C THR A 8 -3.25 2.29 24.11
N GLU A 9 -2.98 3.25 25.00
CA GLU A 9 -2.96 4.67 24.61
C GLU A 9 -2.07 4.92 23.38
N ARG A 10 -0.95 4.20 23.31
CA ARG A 10 0.04 4.28 22.23
C ARG A 10 -0.39 3.64 20.90
N ASN A 11 -1.39 2.77 20.89
CA ASN A 11 -1.91 2.10 19.68
C ASN A 11 -3.38 2.45 19.39
N SER A 12 -3.96 3.36 20.19
CA SER A 12 -5.37 3.75 20.10
C SER A 12 -5.69 4.35 18.73
N LEU A 13 -4.86 5.28 18.24
CA LEU A 13 -4.94 5.88 16.92
C LEU A 13 -4.90 4.85 15.79
N TYR A 14 -3.97 3.90 15.86
CA TYR A 14 -3.89 2.82 14.86
C TYR A 14 -5.15 1.96 14.84
N LEU A 15 -5.67 1.57 16.02
CA LEU A 15 -6.87 0.73 16.10
C LEU A 15 -8.13 1.48 15.65
N ASP A 16 -8.25 2.76 15.99
CA ASP A 16 -9.35 3.62 15.50
C ASP A 16 -9.28 3.73 13.96
N ALA A 17 -8.08 3.89 13.41
CA ALA A 17 -7.88 3.98 11.98
C ALA A 17 -8.20 2.65 11.28
N MET A 18 -7.82 1.52 11.87
CA MET A 18 -8.20 0.20 11.37
C MET A 18 -9.71 -0.05 11.48
N GLY A 19 -10.38 0.51 12.50
CA GLY A 19 -11.82 0.50 12.63
C GLY A 19 -12.52 1.34 11.55
N ALA A 20 -11.98 2.50 11.18
CA ALA A 20 -12.44 3.28 10.03
C ALA A 20 -12.19 2.53 8.71
N TYR A 21 -11.00 1.95 8.54
CA TYR A 21 -10.62 1.17 7.37
C TYR A 21 -11.54 -0.04 7.15
N ALA A 22 -11.88 -0.77 8.22
CA ALA A 22 -12.81 -1.89 8.17
C ALA A 22 -14.23 -1.47 7.76
N ARG A 23 -14.64 -0.24 8.11
CA ARG A 23 -15.91 0.37 7.71
C ARG A 23 -15.87 0.99 6.30
N ARG A 24 -14.77 0.84 5.56
CA ARG A 24 -14.52 1.48 4.26
C ARG A 24 -14.50 3.01 4.30
N ASP A 25 -14.38 3.59 5.49
CA ASP A 25 -14.14 5.02 5.65
C ASP A 25 -12.65 5.31 5.50
N TYR A 26 -12.19 5.27 4.24
CA TYR A 26 -10.79 5.43 3.90
C TYR A 26 -10.27 6.85 4.14
N ALA A 27 -11.16 7.86 4.10
CA ALA A 27 -10.79 9.24 4.38
C ALA A 27 -10.39 9.41 5.85
N SER A 28 -11.26 8.97 6.78
CA SER A 28 -10.94 9.01 8.22
C SER A 28 -9.78 8.10 8.57
N ALA A 29 -9.69 6.93 7.93
CA ALA A 29 -8.57 6.02 8.13
C ALA A 29 -7.23 6.64 7.72
N ALA A 30 -7.17 7.35 6.58
CA ALA A 30 -5.96 8.01 6.11
C ALA A 30 -5.48 9.08 7.08
N GLU A 31 -6.37 9.95 7.58
CA GLU A 31 -6.00 11.01 8.53
C GLU A 31 -5.44 10.44 9.84
N GLN A 32 -6.07 9.41 10.38
CA GLN A 32 -5.62 8.79 11.64
C GLN A 32 -4.33 7.99 11.46
N LEU A 33 -4.17 7.28 10.34
CA LEU A 33 -2.93 6.56 10.01
C LEU A 33 -1.78 7.53 9.77
N LYS A 34 -2.03 8.66 9.10
CA LYS A 34 -1.01 9.69 8.87
C LYS A 34 -0.41 10.19 10.19
N ILE A 35 -1.26 10.55 11.15
CA ILE A 35 -0.82 10.99 12.47
C ILE A 35 -0.01 9.88 13.17
N HIS A 36 -0.48 8.62 13.08
CA HIS A 36 0.21 7.48 13.68
C HIS A 36 1.62 7.27 13.10
N VAL A 37 1.78 7.28 11.77
CA VAL A 37 3.09 7.06 11.11
C VAL A 37 4.04 8.24 11.26
N GLU A 38 3.52 9.46 11.45
CA GLU A 38 4.34 10.64 11.78
C GLU A 38 4.94 10.51 13.19
N GLN A 39 4.17 9.98 14.16
CA GLN A 39 4.62 9.69 15.51
C GLN A 39 5.49 8.43 15.60
N ARG A 40 5.25 7.45 14.72
CA ARG A 40 5.96 6.16 14.66
C ARG A 40 6.46 5.90 13.25
N ARG A 41 7.65 6.44 12.99
CA ARG A 41 8.25 6.39 11.66
C ARG A 41 8.62 4.98 11.20
N ASP A 42 8.67 4.03 12.12
CA ASP A 42 9.07 2.63 11.96
C ASP A 42 7.91 1.64 11.79
N ASP A 43 6.65 2.08 11.72
CA ASP A 43 5.52 1.16 11.51
C ASP A 43 5.17 1.02 10.02
N ASP A 44 5.98 0.22 9.29
CA ASP A 44 5.82 0.02 7.84
C ASP A 44 4.48 -0.62 7.47
N ALA A 45 3.93 -1.45 8.36
CA ALA A 45 2.60 -2.00 8.19
C ALA A 45 1.53 -0.88 8.18
N ALA A 46 1.63 0.07 9.12
CA ALA A 46 0.74 1.23 9.14
C ALA A 46 0.91 2.13 7.90
N ARG A 47 2.15 2.31 7.41
CA ARG A 47 2.41 3.02 6.15
C ARG A 47 1.78 2.33 4.94
N LEU A 48 1.83 1.00 4.91
CA LEU A 48 1.19 0.22 3.84
C LEU A 48 -0.34 0.39 3.87
N TYR A 49 -0.95 0.34 5.05
CA TYR A 49 -2.39 0.64 5.18
C TYR A 49 -2.73 2.07 4.79
N LEU A 50 -1.85 3.04 5.07
CA LEU A 50 -2.02 4.42 4.66
C LEU A 50 -1.96 4.55 3.13
N CYS A 51 -1.01 3.89 2.47
CA CYS A 51 -0.95 3.78 1.02
C CYS A 51 -2.27 3.24 0.43
N CYS A 52 -2.79 2.15 0.97
CA CYS A 52 -4.07 1.58 0.52
C CYS A 52 -5.25 2.55 0.71
N ALA A 53 -5.29 3.27 1.84
CA ALA A 53 -6.30 4.27 2.09
C ALA A 53 -6.21 5.43 1.07
N TYR A 54 -5.00 5.91 0.78
CA TYR A 54 -4.79 6.94 -0.23
C TYR A 54 -5.22 6.50 -1.63
N LEU A 55 -4.86 5.30 -2.06
CA LEU A 55 -5.35 4.73 -3.32
C LEU A 55 -6.88 4.68 -3.38
N SER A 56 -7.52 4.27 -2.28
CA SER A 56 -8.99 4.17 -2.19
C SER A 56 -9.68 5.54 -2.19
N THR A 57 -8.97 6.60 -1.83
CA THR A 57 -9.46 7.99 -1.86
C THR A 57 -9.06 8.76 -3.13
N GLY A 58 -8.44 8.10 -4.12
CA GLY A 58 -8.02 8.74 -5.37
C GLY A 58 -6.79 9.63 -5.23
N ARG A 59 -5.91 9.35 -4.25
CA ARG A 59 -4.67 10.09 -3.97
C ARG A 59 -3.43 9.23 -4.27
N PRO A 60 -3.19 8.81 -5.53
CA PRO A 60 -2.11 7.88 -5.86
C PRO A 60 -0.71 8.45 -5.60
N TYR A 61 -0.50 9.76 -5.74
CA TYR A 61 0.80 10.39 -5.46
C TYR A 61 1.18 10.33 -3.98
N ASP A 62 0.21 10.57 -3.08
CA ASP A 62 0.44 10.46 -1.64
C ASP A 62 0.70 9.00 -1.23
N ALA A 63 0.10 8.05 -1.96
CA ALA A 63 0.32 6.62 -1.78
C ALA A 63 1.74 6.20 -2.16
N GLU A 64 2.23 6.63 -3.33
CA GLU A 64 3.60 6.38 -3.81
C GLU A 64 4.64 6.88 -2.78
N LEU A 65 4.45 8.09 -2.24
CA LEU A 65 5.33 8.63 -1.19
C LEU A 65 5.41 7.72 0.05
N GLN A 66 4.32 7.05 0.43
CA GLN A 66 4.37 6.12 1.57
C GLN A 66 5.15 4.85 1.25
N LEU A 67 5.11 4.40 0.00
CA LEU A 67 5.87 3.24 -0.47
C LEU A 67 7.36 3.55 -0.54
N ASP A 68 7.74 4.76 -0.98
CA ASP A 68 9.12 5.23 -0.97
C ASP A 68 9.74 5.17 0.42
N PHE A 69 8.99 5.55 1.47
CA PHE A 69 9.47 5.44 2.84
C PHE A 69 9.74 3.99 3.26
N ILE A 70 8.90 3.05 2.83
CA ILE A 70 9.07 1.62 3.14
C ILE A 70 10.27 1.05 2.37
N GLU A 71 10.44 1.43 1.10
CA GLU A 71 11.57 1.01 0.26
C GLU A 71 12.90 1.52 0.81
N GLN A 72 12.96 2.81 1.18
CA GLN A 72 14.17 3.42 1.76
C GLN A 72 14.55 2.84 3.12
N ALA A 73 13.59 2.32 3.89
CA ALA A 73 13.86 1.68 5.17
C ALA A 73 14.56 0.30 5.00
N ASP A 74 14.59 -0.25 3.78
CA ASP A 74 15.22 -1.52 3.38
C ASP A 74 14.92 -2.69 4.32
N ARG A 75 13.69 -2.73 4.84
CA ARG A 75 13.31 -3.75 5.83
C ARG A 75 12.88 -5.04 5.15
N PRO A 76 13.45 -6.19 5.54
CA PRO A 76 13.06 -7.47 4.96
C PRO A 76 11.59 -7.79 5.28
N GLY A 77 10.84 -8.18 4.24
CA GLY A 77 9.45 -8.65 4.37
C GLY A 77 8.36 -7.77 3.75
N PHE A 78 8.71 -6.57 3.28
CA PHE A 78 7.77 -5.66 2.61
C PHE A 78 8.01 -5.48 1.10
N ARG A 79 9.10 -6.03 0.57
CA ARG A 79 9.52 -5.83 -0.83
C ARG A 79 8.42 -6.20 -1.82
N ASP A 80 7.84 -7.40 -1.68
CA ASP A 80 6.79 -7.87 -2.59
C ASP A 80 5.54 -6.97 -2.54
N GLN A 81 5.20 -6.48 -1.35
CA GLN A 81 4.08 -5.58 -1.13
C GLN A 81 4.37 -4.23 -1.78
N VAL A 82 5.55 -3.65 -1.56
CA VAL A 82 5.95 -2.40 -2.19
C VAL A 82 5.92 -2.51 -3.71
N ASP A 83 6.51 -3.56 -4.29
CA ASP A 83 6.52 -3.78 -5.74
C ASP A 83 5.09 -3.86 -6.30
N TRP A 84 4.19 -4.57 -5.62
CA TRP A 84 2.78 -4.69 -6.02
C TRP A 84 2.00 -3.37 -5.88
N TYR A 85 2.08 -2.70 -4.73
CA TYR A 85 1.33 -1.45 -4.53
C TYR A 85 1.88 -0.31 -5.39
N ASN A 86 3.16 -0.32 -5.78
CA ASN A 86 3.68 0.60 -6.80
C ASN A 86 3.01 0.38 -8.16
N ALA A 87 2.80 -0.87 -8.59
CA ALA A 87 2.05 -1.16 -9.82
C ALA A 87 0.60 -0.62 -9.75
N MET A 88 -0.03 -0.72 -8.58
CA MET A 88 -1.36 -0.17 -8.34
C MET A 88 -1.38 1.37 -8.37
N CYS A 89 -0.40 2.04 -7.74
CA CYS A 89 -0.25 3.51 -7.81
C CYS A 89 -0.10 4.00 -9.25
N LEU A 90 0.73 3.33 -10.05
CA LEU A 90 0.93 3.65 -11.47
C LEU A 90 -0.36 3.45 -12.27
N THR A 91 -1.10 2.38 -12.00
CA THR A 91 -2.40 2.10 -12.64
C THR A 91 -3.44 3.17 -12.28
N CYS A 92 -3.57 3.52 -10.99
CA CYS A 92 -4.51 4.52 -10.51
C CYS A 92 -4.16 5.95 -10.97
N SER A 93 -2.89 6.24 -11.23
CA SER A 93 -2.43 7.51 -11.82
C SER A 93 -2.50 7.55 -13.34
N GLY A 94 -3.02 6.49 -14.00
CA GLY A 94 -3.17 6.41 -15.45
C GLY A 94 -1.86 6.16 -16.22
N GLN A 95 -0.77 5.87 -15.52
CA GLN A 95 0.55 5.59 -16.10
C GLN A 95 0.66 4.13 -16.53
N TYR A 96 -0.22 3.68 -17.43
CA TYR A 96 -0.38 2.27 -17.77
C TYR A 96 0.88 1.62 -18.34
N GLY A 97 1.68 2.33 -19.13
CA GLY A 97 2.97 1.81 -19.64
C GLY A 97 3.93 1.43 -18.51
N ARG A 98 4.14 2.35 -17.56
CA ARG A 98 4.97 2.09 -16.36
C ARG A 98 4.36 1.01 -15.48
N ALA A 99 3.03 0.93 -15.38
CA ALA A 99 2.36 -0.12 -14.62
C ALA A 99 2.61 -1.52 -15.23
N VAL A 100 2.65 -1.64 -16.57
CA VAL A 100 3.02 -2.87 -17.26
C VAL A 100 4.48 -3.23 -17.01
N GLU A 101 5.40 -2.26 -17.10
CA GLU A 101 6.82 -2.48 -16.80
C GLU A 101 7.04 -2.98 -15.37
N GLN A 102 6.32 -2.39 -14.40
CA GLN A 102 6.37 -2.81 -13.01
C GLN A 102 5.76 -4.21 -12.82
N ALA A 103 4.68 -4.54 -13.51
CA ALA A 103 4.12 -5.90 -13.52
C ALA A 103 5.10 -6.92 -14.11
N ASP A 104 5.83 -6.55 -15.17
CA ASP A 104 6.86 -7.40 -15.77
C ASP A 104 8.04 -7.64 -14.83
N LYS A 105 8.47 -6.62 -14.08
CA LYS A 105 9.47 -6.77 -13.02
C LYS A 105 9.04 -7.82 -11.98
N ILE A 106 7.78 -7.78 -11.55
CA ILE A 106 7.21 -8.76 -10.60
C ILE A 106 7.20 -10.17 -11.20
N LEU A 107 6.81 -10.33 -12.46
CA LEU A 107 6.75 -11.62 -13.15
C LEU A 107 8.15 -12.24 -13.34
N ALA A 108 9.15 -11.41 -13.62
CA ALA A 108 10.53 -11.83 -13.81
C ALA A 108 11.23 -12.29 -12.52
N ALA A 109 10.75 -11.89 -11.34
CA ALA A 109 11.29 -12.35 -10.06
C ALA A 109 11.15 -13.87 -9.93
N LYS A 110 12.11 -14.58 -9.30
CA LYS A 110 12.02 -16.06 -9.15
C LYS A 110 10.80 -16.48 -8.31
N THR A 111 10.63 -15.84 -7.16
CA THR A 111 9.51 -16.02 -6.23
C THR A 111 8.99 -14.65 -5.87
N HIS A 112 7.68 -14.43 -6.00
CA HIS A 112 7.03 -13.19 -5.60
C HIS A 112 5.55 -13.46 -5.28
N THR A 113 5.06 -12.90 -4.19
CA THR A 113 3.72 -13.16 -3.63
C THR A 113 2.62 -12.81 -4.63
N TYR A 114 2.77 -11.69 -5.34
CA TYR A 114 1.76 -11.13 -6.25
C TYR A 114 1.95 -11.50 -7.74
N LYS A 115 2.63 -12.61 -8.06
CA LYS A 115 2.87 -12.98 -9.48
C LYS A 115 1.58 -13.15 -10.28
N VAL A 116 0.59 -13.83 -9.70
CA VAL A 116 -0.67 -14.13 -10.38
C VAL A 116 -1.45 -12.84 -10.64
N GLU A 117 -1.46 -11.94 -9.66
CA GLU A 117 -2.10 -10.64 -9.74
C GLU A 117 -1.40 -9.73 -10.76
N ALA A 118 -0.06 -9.73 -10.79
CA ALA A 118 0.72 -8.98 -11.77
C ALA A 118 0.46 -9.45 -13.22
N GLN A 119 0.35 -10.77 -13.44
CA GLN A 119 -0.01 -11.31 -14.76
C GLN A 119 -1.39 -10.81 -15.19
N ARG A 120 -2.40 -10.91 -14.31
CA ARG A 120 -3.76 -10.43 -14.58
C ARG A 120 -3.81 -8.93 -14.83
N LEU A 121 -3.05 -8.15 -14.06
CA LEU A 121 -2.95 -6.71 -14.24
C LEU A 121 -2.39 -6.38 -15.63
N LYS A 122 -1.29 -7.03 -16.02
CA LYS A 122 -0.67 -6.84 -17.34
C LYS A 122 -1.65 -7.13 -18.48
N GLU A 123 -2.34 -8.27 -18.43
CA GLU A 123 -3.34 -8.64 -19.44
C GLU A 123 -4.48 -7.61 -19.52
N ALA A 124 -4.98 -7.16 -18.37
CA ALA A 124 -6.05 -6.16 -18.31
C ALA A 124 -5.60 -4.78 -18.85
N LEU A 125 -4.35 -4.40 -18.66
CA LEU A 125 -3.79 -3.14 -19.16
C LEU A 125 -3.51 -3.17 -20.66
N GLN A 126 -3.12 -4.33 -21.21
CA GLN A 126 -2.87 -4.50 -22.64
C GLN A 126 -4.15 -4.63 -23.48
N ALA A 127 -5.28 -4.95 -22.84
CA ALA A 127 -6.59 -5.00 -23.47
C ALA A 127 -7.29 -3.62 -23.56
N LYS A 128 -6.69 -2.56 -23.02
CA LYS A 128 -7.18 -1.17 -23.09
C LYS A 128 -6.51 -0.39 -24.22
#